data_AF-M1D7V0-F1
#
_entry.id   AF-M1D7V0-F1
#
_cell.length_a   1.000
_cell.length_b   1.000
_cell.length_c   1.000
_cell.angle_alpha   90.00
_cell.angle_beta   90.00
_cell.angle_gamma   90.00
#
_symmetry.space_group_name_H-M   'P 1'
#
loop_
_entity.id
_entity.type
_entity.pdbx_description
1 polymer ?
#
loop_
_entity_poly.entity_id
_entity_poly.type
_entity_poly.pdbx_seq_one_letter_code
_entity_poly.pdbx_strand_id
1 'polypeptide(L)'
;MSSKMCFVCLFILVLITTSDVASGQSPIVGLQIVGGPLTCSATGNLPGVGLVGVNGRISCDGGNTTLGTFVTGPLGFLSTGVLPAIPQILSSTSSCAAIVGLPVANCTLLPSTGILQAPLIMTTTIIQTALGRIIMFVPGLFQLIT
;
A
#
# COMPACT_ATOMS: atom_id res chain seq x y z
N MET A 1 10.11 32.25 46.15
CA MET A 1 9.65 30.87 45.85
C MET A 1 8.91 30.86 44.52
N SER A 2 9.64 30.95 43.38
CA SER A 2 8.99 31.03 42.05
C SER A 2 9.72 30.21 40.96
N SER A 3 11.05 30.08 41.06
CA SER A 3 11.85 29.28 40.13
C SER A 3 11.60 27.75 40.20
N LYS A 4 11.32 27.19 41.40
CA LYS A 4 11.01 25.76 41.56
C LYS A 4 9.73 25.32 40.83
N MET A 5 8.76 26.22 40.68
CA MET A 5 7.46 25.94 40.07
C MET A 5 7.53 25.88 38.55
N CYS A 6 8.45 26.65 37.94
CA CYS A 6 8.68 26.64 36.50
C CYS A 6 9.37 25.34 36.04
N PHE A 7 10.31 24.83 36.86
CA PHE A 7 11.02 23.58 36.55
C PHE A 7 10.08 22.37 36.58
N VAL A 8 9.14 22.33 37.52
CA VAL A 8 8.12 21.26 37.58
C VAL A 8 7.19 21.31 36.38
N CYS A 9 6.73 22.51 35.96
CA CYS A 9 5.90 22.63 34.75
C CYS A 9 6.64 22.21 33.47
N LEU A 10 7.92 22.56 33.33
CA LEU A 10 8.73 22.17 32.17
C LEU A 10 8.92 20.65 32.12
N PHE A 11 9.20 20.02 33.28
CA PHE A 11 9.36 18.57 33.39
C PHE A 11 8.05 17.83 33.08
N ILE A 12 6.92 18.34 33.57
CA ILE A 12 5.59 17.77 33.28
C ILE A 12 5.25 17.92 31.79
N LEU A 13 5.57 19.07 31.16
CA LEU A 13 5.32 19.28 29.73
C LEU A 13 6.12 18.27 28.87
N VAL A 14 7.40 18.04 29.22
CA VAL A 14 8.25 17.05 28.55
C VAL A 14 7.68 15.64 28.74
N LEU A 15 7.26 15.26 29.94
CA LEU A 15 6.68 13.94 30.21
C LEU A 15 5.37 13.71 29.45
N ILE A 16 4.51 14.72 29.32
CA ILE A 16 3.26 14.62 28.55
C ILE A 16 3.58 14.39 27.07
N THR A 17 4.55 15.13 26.49
CA THR A 17 4.92 14.93 25.08
C THR A 17 5.51 13.55 24.78
N THR A 18 6.18 12.92 25.76
CA THR A 18 6.70 11.55 25.59
C THR A 18 5.63 10.46 25.76
N SER A 19 4.50 10.78 26.38
CA SER A 19 3.43 9.81 26.67
C SER A 19 2.69 9.34 25.41
N ASP A 20 2.57 10.20 24.39
CA ASP A 20 1.98 9.84 23.09
C ASP A 20 2.83 8.83 22.30
N VAL A 21 4.14 8.82 22.54
CA VAL A 21 5.06 7.85 21.93
C VAL A 21 5.00 6.51 22.66
N ALA A 22 4.68 6.51 23.96
CA ALA A 22 4.61 5.33 24.82
C ALA A 22 3.24 4.63 24.83
N SER A 23 2.16 5.29 24.40
CA SER A 23 0.79 4.74 24.42
C SER A 23 0.44 3.83 23.23
N GLY A 24 1.36 3.60 22.29
CA GLY A 24 1.10 2.75 21.11
C GLY A 24 0.05 3.31 20.13
N GLN A 25 -0.32 4.57 20.27
CA GLN A 25 -1.34 5.26 19.46
C GLN A 25 -0.76 6.09 18.31
N SER A 26 0.39 5.68 17.76
CA SER A 26 0.93 6.35 16.57
C SER A 26 -0.10 6.38 15.43
N PRO A 27 -0.39 7.54 14.82
CA PRO A 27 -1.39 7.61 13.75
C PRO A 27 -0.97 6.74 12.56
N ILE A 28 -1.94 6.23 11.81
CA ILE A 28 -1.65 5.58 10.53
C ILE A 28 -1.33 6.71 9.54
N VAL A 29 -0.08 6.78 9.10
CA VAL A 29 0.42 7.83 8.22
C VAL A 29 0.46 7.42 6.76
N GLY A 30 0.41 6.11 6.50
CA GLY A 30 0.47 5.61 5.14
C GLY A 30 0.17 4.13 5.01
N LEU A 31 0.20 3.70 3.76
CA LEU A 31 -0.07 2.34 3.33
C LEU A 31 1.01 1.96 2.32
N GLN A 32 1.38 0.70 2.24
CA GLN A 32 2.32 0.22 1.25
C GLN A 32 1.83 -1.10 0.66
N ILE A 33 1.99 -1.29 -0.64
CA ILE A 33 1.64 -2.52 -1.32
C ILE A 33 2.92 -3.22 -1.75
N VAL A 34 3.08 -4.47 -1.33
CA VAL A 34 4.28 -5.26 -1.59
C VAL A 34 3.87 -6.71 -1.85
N GLY A 35 4.41 -7.32 -2.89
CA GLY A 35 4.19 -8.74 -3.19
C GLY A 35 3.30 -8.96 -4.40
N GLY A 36 2.72 -10.17 -4.51
CA GLY A 36 1.89 -10.64 -5.62
C GLY A 36 2.56 -10.51 -7.00
N PRO A 37 3.15 -11.59 -7.54
CA PRO A 37 3.84 -11.50 -8.82
C PRO A 37 2.85 -11.36 -9.97
N LEU A 38 3.03 -10.34 -10.80
CA LEU A 38 2.44 -10.29 -12.12
C LEU A 38 3.32 -11.10 -13.08
N THR A 39 2.75 -12.12 -13.69
CA THR A 39 3.50 -13.02 -14.58
C THR A 39 2.92 -13.06 -15.98
N CYS A 40 3.76 -13.38 -16.96
CA CYS A 40 3.31 -13.63 -18.31
C CYS A 40 2.62 -15.00 -18.39
N SER A 41 1.29 -14.97 -18.29
CA SER A 41 0.38 -16.09 -18.46
C SER A 41 -0.97 -15.57 -18.96
N ALA A 42 -1.87 -16.45 -19.39
CA ALA A 42 -3.19 -16.04 -19.88
C ALA A 42 -4.03 -15.26 -18.84
N THR A 43 -3.72 -15.40 -17.56
CA THR A 43 -4.45 -14.76 -16.45
C THR A 43 -3.64 -13.69 -15.73
N GLY A 44 -2.36 -13.50 -16.06
CA GLY A 44 -1.46 -12.63 -15.31
C GLY A 44 -0.93 -13.22 -13.99
N ASN A 45 -1.26 -14.48 -13.69
CA ASN A 45 -0.88 -15.17 -12.45
C ASN A 45 0.05 -16.37 -12.69
N LEU A 46 0.70 -16.84 -11.63
CA LEU A 46 1.51 -18.05 -11.65
C LEU A 46 0.71 -19.28 -12.14
N PRO A 47 1.37 -20.24 -12.82
CA PRO A 47 2.77 -20.24 -13.21
C PRO A 47 3.05 -19.35 -14.44
N GLY A 48 4.20 -18.67 -14.47
CA GLY A 48 4.63 -17.82 -15.58
C GLY A 48 5.92 -17.07 -15.29
N VAL A 49 6.52 -16.44 -16.31
CA VAL A 49 7.70 -15.58 -16.14
C VAL A 49 7.27 -14.23 -15.56
N GLY A 50 7.91 -13.78 -14.49
CA GLY A 50 7.62 -12.49 -13.87
C GLY A 50 7.79 -11.31 -14.82
N LEU A 51 6.77 -10.46 -14.93
CA LEU A 51 6.78 -9.29 -15.80
C LEU A 51 7.38 -8.08 -15.07
N VAL A 52 8.60 -7.71 -15.44
CA VAL A 52 9.33 -6.58 -14.84
C VAL A 52 9.04 -5.28 -15.60
N GLY A 53 8.95 -4.15 -14.88
CA GLY A 53 8.79 -2.82 -15.47
C GLY A 53 7.37 -2.48 -15.93
N VAL A 54 6.37 -3.25 -15.50
CA VAL A 54 4.97 -3.00 -15.84
C VAL A 54 4.41 -1.92 -14.93
N ASN A 55 3.89 -0.86 -15.54
CA ASN A 55 3.23 0.22 -14.83
C ASN A 55 1.77 -0.15 -14.53
N GLY A 56 1.34 0.17 -13.32
CA GLY A 56 -0.06 0.08 -12.94
C GLY A 56 -0.44 1.16 -11.94
N ARG A 57 -1.71 1.16 -11.56
CA ARG A 57 -2.26 2.09 -10.57
C ARG A 57 -2.99 1.35 -9.47
N ILE A 58 -3.02 1.96 -8.30
CA ILE A 58 -3.83 1.51 -7.18
C ILE A 58 -5.08 2.37 -7.15
N SER A 59 -6.23 1.74 -7.26
CA SER A 59 -7.51 2.42 -7.24
C SER A 59 -8.45 1.80 -6.23
N CYS A 60 -9.19 2.64 -5.52
CA CYS A 60 -10.22 2.27 -4.56
C CYS A 60 -11.59 2.78 -5.00
N ASP A 61 -12.61 2.35 -4.26
CA ASP A 61 -14.01 2.78 -4.45
C ASP A 61 -14.51 2.51 -5.87
N GLY A 62 -14.19 1.31 -6.40
CA GLY A 62 -14.61 0.89 -7.73
C GLY A 62 -13.93 1.64 -8.88
N GLY A 63 -12.82 2.32 -8.61
CA GLY A 63 -12.06 3.08 -9.61
C GLY A 63 -12.13 4.60 -9.44
N ASN A 64 -12.94 5.11 -8.52
CA ASN A 64 -13.15 6.55 -8.33
C ASN A 64 -11.96 7.24 -7.65
N THR A 65 -11.24 6.52 -6.79
CA THR A 65 -10.14 7.08 -6.00
C THR A 65 -8.83 6.44 -6.44
N THR A 66 -7.92 7.20 -7.05
CA THR A 66 -6.56 6.71 -7.36
C THR A 66 -5.62 7.10 -6.24
N LEU A 67 -4.95 6.12 -5.62
CA LEU A 67 -4.02 6.35 -4.51
C LEU A 67 -2.60 6.63 -4.98
N GLY A 68 -2.22 6.05 -6.10
CA GLY A 68 -0.88 6.15 -6.64
C GLY A 68 -0.62 5.11 -7.72
N THR A 69 0.63 5.06 -8.14
CA THR A 69 1.12 4.15 -9.19
C THR A 69 2.14 3.18 -8.62
N PHE A 70 2.33 2.07 -9.32
CA PHE A 70 3.37 1.09 -9.03
C PHE A 70 4.08 0.68 -10.31
N VAL A 71 5.28 0.15 -10.13
CA VAL A 71 6.05 -0.53 -11.18
C VAL A 71 6.40 -1.92 -10.66
N THR A 72 6.21 -2.94 -11.48
CA THR A 72 6.63 -4.29 -11.10
C THR A 72 8.15 -4.40 -11.08
N GLY A 73 8.69 -4.91 -9.98
CA GLY A 73 10.12 -5.13 -9.77
C GLY A 73 10.60 -6.49 -10.27
N PRO A 74 11.73 -6.98 -9.76
CA PRO A 74 12.26 -8.31 -10.06
C PRO A 74 11.20 -9.40 -9.84
N LEU A 75 11.21 -10.42 -10.70
CA LEU A 75 10.22 -11.52 -10.69
C LEU A 75 8.75 -11.07 -10.85
N GLY A 76 8.50 -9.82 -11.24
CA GLY A 76 7.16 -9.28 -11.46
C GLY A 76 6.42 -8.89 -10.19
N PHE A 77 7.09 -8.85 -9.04
CA PHE A 77 6.46 -8.43 -7.78
C PHE A 77 6.06 -6.95 -7.82
N LEU A 78 4.85 -6.65 -7.36
CA LEU A 78 4.40 -5.28 -7.19
C LEU A 78 5.05 -4.69 -5.95
N SER A 79 5.51 -3.45 -6.06
CA SER A 79 5.94 -2.65 -4.92
C SER A 79 5.56 -1.19 -5.15
N THR A 80 4.93 -0.58 -4.15
CA THR A 80 4.71 0.86 -4.11
C THR A 80 5.66 1.53 -3.13
N GLY A 81 5.86 2.84 -3.31
CA GLY A 81 6.25 3.70 -2.20
C GLY A 81 5.16 3.77 -1.12
N VAL A 82 5.40 4.56 -0.08
CA VAL A 82 4.40 4.85 0.94
C VAL A 82 3.31 5.74 0.32
N LEU A 83 2.10 5.19 0.24
CA LEU A 83 0.91 5.89 -0.23
C LEU A 83 0.19 6.55 0.95
N PRO A 84 -0.55 7.65 0.71
CA PRO A 84 -1.32 8.31 1.76
C PRO A 84 -2.40 7.38 2.30
N ALA A 85 -2.51 7.31 3.63
CA ALA A 85 -3.61 6.61 4.27
C ALA A 85 -4.87 7.49 4.25
N ILE A 86 -5.82 7.20 3.37
CA ILE A 86 -7.15 7.80 3.43
C ILE A 86 -8.07 6.93 4.32
N PRO A 87 -8.91 7.53 5.19
CA PRO A 87 -9.75 6.79 6.14
C PRO A 87 -10.64 5.73 5.50
N GLN A 88 -11.12 6.00 4.28
CA GLN A 88 -12.02 5.10 3.53
C GLN A 88 -11.38 3.73 3.25
N ILE A 89 -10.06 3.68 3.01
CA ILE A 89 -9.36 2.40 2.77
C ILE A 89 -9.27 1.58 4.05
N LEU A 90 -9.05 2.24 5.19
CA LEU A 90 -8.96 1.58 6.50
C LEU A 90 -10.30 0.96 6.90
N SER A 91 -11.40 1.58 6.49
CA SER A 91 -12.76 1.09 6.74
C SER A 91 -13.25 0.08 5.69
N SER A 92 -12.69 0.07 4.48
CA SER A 92 -13.16 -0.77 3.37
C SER A 92 -12.02 -1.18 2.44
N THR A 93 -11.08 -1.98 2.97
CA THR A 93 -9.92 -2.49 2.21
C THR A 93 -10.33 -3.30 0.98
N SER A 94 -11.54 -3.87 0.99
CA SER A 94 -12.14 -4.64 -0.11
C SER A 94 -12.51 -3.79 -1.34
N SER A 95 -12.52 -2.45 -1.24
CA SER A 95 -12.84 -1.59 -2.38
C SER A 95 -11.62 -1.25 -3.25
N CYS A 96 -10.42 -1.67 -2.84
CA CYS A 96 -9.16 -1.33 -3.49
C CYS A 96 -8.59 -2.46 -4.34
N ALA A 97 -8.02 -2.09 -5.49
CA ALA A 97 -7.37 -3.01 -6.39
C ALA A 97 -6.14 -2.40 -7.08
N ALA A 98 -5.17 -3.27 -7.37
CA ALA A 98 -4.09 -2.98 -8.31
C ALA A 98 -4.58 -3.22 -9.73
N ILE A 99 -4.46 -2.21 -10.59
CA ILE A 99 -4.95 -2.21 -11.96
C ILE A 99 -3.77 -2.03 -12.92
N VAL A 100 -3.66 -2.94 -13.87
CA VAL A 100 -2.67 -2.90 -14.97
C VAL A 100 -3.42 -2.82 -16.28
N GLY A 101 -3.07 -1.84 -17.13
CA GLY A 101 -3.63 -1.73 -18.47
C GLY A 101 -2.95 -2.71 -19.44
N LEU A 102 -3.74 -3.35 -20.29
CA LEU A 102 -3.23 -4.12 -21.43
C LEU A 102 -3.19 -3.24 -22.68
N PRO A 103 -2.30 -3.50 -23.65
CA PRO A 103 -1.35 -4.62 -23.72
C PRO A 103 -0.07 -4.40 -22.90
N VAL A 104 0.52 -5.50 -22.41
CA VAL A 104 1.86 -5.49 -21.81
C VAL A 104 2.88 -5.93 -22.86
N ALA A 105 3.81 -5.04 -23.23
CA ALA A 105 4.75 -5.26 -24.35
C ALA A 105 5.58 -6.56 -24.25
N ASN A 106 5.84 -7.05 -23.03
CA ASN A 106 6.69 -8.21 -22.78
C ASN A 106 5.91 -9.52 -22.58
N CYS A 107 4.62 -9.57 -22.96
CA CYS A 107 3.83 -10.79 -22.85
C CYS A 107 2.84 -10.98 -24.01
N THR A 108 3.03 -12.03 -24.80
CA THR A 108 2.12 -12.41 -25.88
C THR A 108 0.95 -13.28 -25.43
N LEU A 109 1.03 -13.85 -24.22
CA LEU A 109 -0.03 -14.69 -23.64
C LEU A 109 -1.17 -13.87 -23.04
N LEU A 110 -0.90 -12.61 -22.69
CA LEU A 110 -1.91 -11.69 -22.22
C LEU A 110 -2.70 -11.11 -23.40
N PRO A 111 -3.99 -10.81 -23.22
CA PRO A 111 -4.78 -10.16 -24.25
C PRO A 111 -4.19 -8.81 -24.69
N SER A 112 -4.49 -8.42 -25.93
CA SER A 112 -4.07 -7.13 -26.48
C SER A 112 -4.88 -5.94 -25.96
N THR A 113 -6.00 -6.19 -25.29
CA THR A 113 -6.93 -5.18 -24.77
C THR A 113 -7.53 -5.61 -23.43
N GLY A 114 -7.90 -4.64 -22.60
CA GLY A 114 -8.55 -4.85 -21.30
C GLY A 114 -7.70 -4.36 -20.13
N ILE A 115 -8.11 -4.74 -18.93
CA ILE A 115 -7.38 -4.44 -17.68
C ILE A 115 -7.21 -5.72 -16.86
N LEU A 116 -6.05 -5.86 -16.22
CA LEU A 116 -5.87 -6.84 -15.16
C LEU A 116 -6.10 -6.15 -13.83
N GLN A 117 -6.98 -6.71 -13.00
CA GLN A 117 -7.32 -6.18 -11.69
C GLN A 117 -7.04 -7.24 -10.61
N ALA A 118 -6.29 -6.86 -9.58
CA ALA A 118 -6.08 -7.70 -8.39
C ALA A 118 -6.59 -6.97 -7.13
N PRO A 119 -7.52 -7.55 -6.36
CA PRO A 119 -8.00 -6.94 -5.12
C PRO A 119 -6.86 -6.85 -4.10
N LEU A 120 -6.82 -5.78 -3.32
CA LEU A 120 -5.84 -5.61 -2.25
C LEU A 120 -6.31 -6.27 -0.96
N ILE A 121 -5.44 -7.04 -0.33
CA ILE A 121 -5.69 -7.70 0.94
C ILE A 121 -4.78 -7.07 1.98
N MET A 122 -5.37 -6.58 3.06
CA MET A 122 -4.60 -6.04 4.18
C MET A 122 -3.82 -7.18 4.85
N THR A 123 -2.52 -6.96 5.04
CA THR A 123 -1.70 -7.88 5.83
C THR A 123 -1.76 -7.51 7.30
N THR A 124 -1.47 -8.46 8.19
CA THR A 124 -1.31 -8.19 9.63
C THR A 124 -0.03 -7.42 9.96
N THR A 125 0.77 -7.07 8.96
CA THR A 125 2.05 -6.39 9.15
C THR A 125 1.87 -4.87 9.17
N ILE A 126 2.26 -4.27 10.29
CA ILE A 126 2.26 -2.84 10.51
C ILE A 126 3.69 -2.42 10.85
N ILE A 127 4.25 -1.51 10.05
CA ILE A 127 5.59 -0.98 10.27
C ILE A 127 5.45 0.31 11.08
N GLN A 128 6.07 0.34 12.26
CA GLN A 128 6.13 1.56 13.06
C GLN A 128 7.35 2.38 12.66
N THR A 129 7.11 3.63 12.27
CA THR A 129 8.13 4.61 11.91
C THR A 129 8.08 5.77 12.91
N ALA A 130 9.11 6.62 12.90
CA ALA A 130 9.13 7.84 13.73
C ALA A 130 7.97 8.80 13.41
N LEU A 131 7.39 8.72 12.21
CA LEU A 131 6.27 9.57 11.78
C LEU A 131 4.90 8.94 12.09
N GLY A 132 4.84 7.62 12.23
CA GLY A 132 3.59 6.89 12.48
C GLY A 132 3.62 5.46 11.98
N ARG A 133 2.45 4.84 11.84
CA ARG A 133 2.28 3.46 11.37
C ARG A 133 2.01 3.40 9.86
N ILE A 134 2.65 2.44 9.19
CA ILE A 134 2.40 2.10 7.79
C ILE A 134 1.79 0.71 7.75
N ILE A 135 0.64 0.56 7.09
CA ILE A 135 0.00 -0.74 6.91
C ILE A 135 0.40 -1.35 5.59
N MET A 136 0.78 -2.63 5.60
CA MET A 136 1.12 -3.34 4.39
C MET A 136 -0.07 -4.08 3.78
N PHE A 137 -0.14 -4.07 2.45
CA PHE A 137 -1.12 -4.77 1.63
C PHE A 137 -0.39 -5.66 0.62
N VAL A 138 -1.05 -6.77 0.28
CA VAL A 138 -0.59 -7.68 -0.77
C VAL A 138 -1.70 -7.75 -1.82
N PRO A 139 -1.37 -7.66 -3.11
CA PRO A 139 -2.36 -7.90 -4.15
C PRO A 139 -2.74 -9.40 -4.19
N GLY A 140 -4.03 -9.67 -4.34
CA GLY A 140 -4.55 -11.01 -4.59
C GLY A 140 -4.27 -11.48 -6.02
N LEU A 141 -5.07 -12.43 -6.50
CA LEU A 141 -4.96 -12.91 -7.87
C LEU A 141 -5.47 -11.87 -8.86
N PHE A 142 -4.75 -11.71 -9.96
CA PHE A 142 -5.18 -10.88 -11.09
C PHE A 142 -6.33 -11.55 -11.82
N GLN A 143 -7.33 -10.76 -12.16
CA GLN A 143 -8.45 -11.14 -12.99
C GLN A 143 -8.50 -10.21 -14.20
N LEU A 144 -8.72 -10.80 -15.36
CA LEU A 144 -8.91 -10.06 -16.58
C LEU A 144 -10.34 -9.49 -16.60
N ILE A 145 -10.45 -8.19 -16.83
CA ILE A 145 -11.70 -7.50 -17.08
C ILE A 145 -11.59 -6.89 -18.49
N THR A 146 -12.45 -7.38 -19.37
CA THR A 146 -12.56 -6.96 -20.78
C THR A 146 -13.71 -5.98 -20.96
#